data_AF-A0A165XBW7-F1
#
_entry.id   AF-A0A165XBW7-F1
#
_cell.length_a   1.000
_cell.length_b   1.000
_cell.length_c   1.000
_cell.angle_alpha   90.00
_cell.angle_beta   90.00
_cell.angle_gamma   90.00
#
_symmetry.space_group_name_H-M   'P 1'
#
loop_
_entity.id
_entity.type
_entity.pdbx_description
1 polymer ?
#
loop_
_entity_poly.entity_id
_entity_poly.type
_entity_poly.pdbx_seq_one_letter_code
_entity_poly.pdbx_strand_id
1 'polypeptide(L)'
;MPKMVAPSFLSISIKPKGVRIRTDGVPSINYSSRWIGYGMQHVHKPQHNQCILPTLVEMCTFLPEALGVQPTTLSINYDIWPENQQLTALSHVQPGLFFRRLFEAHSGVAELKISGCLLEAVDIIRADLTLLPLVARINITTDWGYQHRGGAMMTLAEVRQLHNNIVDIHATRPRVLHVSNVPRFSNLSNVVDDDE
;
A
#
# COMPACT_ATOMS: atom_id res chain seq x y z
N MET A 1 -0.10 -32.98 14.81
CA MET A 1 0.49 -32.10 13.77
C MET A 1 0.00 -30.68 14.02
N PRO A 2 0.85 -29.65 14.01
CA PRO A 2 0.39 -28.27 14.19
C PRO A 2 -0.60 -27.90 13.08
N LYS A 3 -1.71 -27.25 13.46
CA LYS A 3 -2.75 -26.80 12.52
C LYS A 3 -2.19 -25.64 11.69
N MET A 4 -2.12 -25.83 10.37
CA MET A 4 -1.77 -24.75 9.45
C MET A 4 -2.91 -23.73 9.40
N VAL A 5 -2.56 -22.45 9.44
CA VAL A 5 -3.50 -21.34 9.31
C VAL A 5 -2.97 -20.45 8.19
N ALA A 6 -3.77 -20.29 7.14
CA ALA A 6 -3.37 -19.47 6.01
C ALA A 6 -3.25 -17.99 6.41
N PRO A 7 -2.27 -17.24 5.83
CA PRO A 7 -2.12 -15.83 6.12
C PRO A 7 -3.31 -15.04 5.58
N SER A 8 -3.90 -14.21 6.43
CA SER A 8 -4.96 -13.26 6.06
C SER A 8 -4.42 -11.85 5.86
N PHE A 9 -3.23 -11.57 6.38
CA PHE A 9 -2.59 -10.27 6.43
C PHE A 9 -1.16 -10.35 5.88
N LEU A 10 -0.83 -9.44 4.95
CA LEU A 10 0.51 -9.23 4.44
C LEU A 10 0.93 -7.78 4.69
N SER A 11 2.04 -7.59 5.39
CA SER A 11 2.66 -6.28 5.61
C SER A 11 3.97 -6.17 4.84
N ILE A 12 4.07 -5.17 3.99
CA ILE A 12 5.25 -4.80 3.22
C ILE A 12 5.71 -3.42 3.71
N SER A 13 6.94 -3.30 4.20
CA SER A 13 7.54 -2.02 4.53
C SER A 13 8.81 -1.83 3.71
N ILE A 14 8.82 -0.77 2.91
CA ILE A 14 9.90 -0.40 2.01
C ILE A 14 10.46 0.92 2.52
N LYS A 15 11.73 0.89 2.90
CA LYS A 15 12.50 2.06 3.33
C LYS A 15 13.73 2.17 2.45
N PRO A 16 14.43 3.32 2.43
CA PRO A 16 15.56 3.49 1.51
C PRO A 16 16.66 2.44 1.77
N LYS A 17 16.79 1.99 3.02
CA LYS A 17 17.82 1.03 3.45
C LYS A 17 17.40 -0.43 3.37
N GLY A 18 16.15 -0.74 3.05
CA GLY A 18 15.72 -2.13 2.98
C GLY A 18 14.22 -2.37 2.99
N VAL A 19 13.89 -3.64 2.87
CA VAL A 19 12.54 -4.16 2.73
C VAL A 19 12.26 -5.11 3.88
N ARG A 20 11.05 -5.04 4.45
CA ARG A 20 10.57 -5.97 5.46
C ARG A 20 9.20 -6.48 5.06
N ILE A 21 9.01 -7.79 5.10
CA ILE A 21 7.75 -8.45 4.74
C ILE A 21 7.33 -9.32 5.91
N ARG A 22 6.07 -9.22 6.31
CA ARG A 22 5.50 -9.99 7.42
C ARG A 22 4.14 -10.53 7.05
N THR A 23 3.84 -11.74 7.49
CA THR A 23 2.49 -12.29 7.45
C THR A 23 2.02 -12.71 8.83
N ASP A 24 0.71 -12.70 9.00
CA ASP A 24 0.07 -13.53 10.02
C ASP A 24 -0.03 -14.99 9.54
N GLY A 25 -0.71 -15.83 10.30
CA GLY A 25 -0.85 -17.25 10.00
C GLY A 25 0.18 -18.15 10.68
N VAL A 26 0.09 -19.44 10.38
CA VAL A 26 0.92 -20.49 10.95
C VAL A 26 1.42 -21.39 9.81
N PRO A 27 2.73 -21.32 9.46
CA PRO A 27 3.75 -20.47 10.07
C PRO A 27 3.61 -18.99 9.69
N SER A 28 3.89 -18.09 10.63
CA SER A 28 4.04 -16.66 10.34
C SER A 28 5.39 -16.41 9.70
N ILE A 29 5.45 -15.63 8.63
CA ILE A 29 6.72 -15.29 7.97
C ILE A 29 7.13 -13.87 8.37
N ASN A 30 8.41 -13.69 8.69
CA ASN A 30 9.00 -12.39 8.95
C ASN A 30 10.35 -12.32 8.23
N TYR A 31 10.32 -11.71 7.05
CA TYR A 31 11.45 -11.56 6.17
C TYR A 31 11.98 -10.12 6.23
N SER A 32 13.32 -9.97 6.19
CA SER A 32 13.95 -8.67 6.09
C SER A 32 15.16 -8.73 5.17
N SER A 33 15.25 -7.78 4.24
CA SER A 33 16.38 -7.61 3.34
C SER A 33 16.97 -6.22 3.49
N ARG A 34 18.30 -6.15 3.56
CA ARG A 34 19.05 -4.90 3.64
C ARG A 34 19.56 -4.53 2.26
N TRP A 35 19.25 -3.32 1.83
CA TRP A 35 19.61 -2.76 0.53
C TRP A 35 20.65 -1.64 0.69
N ILE A 36 21.62 -1.90 1.57
CA ILE A 36 22.74 -1.03 1.91
C ILE A 36 24.04 -1.80 1.65
N GLY A 37 25.01 -1.21 0.94
CA GLY A 37 26.27 -1.90 0.68
C GLY A 37 27.21 -1.22 -0.31
N TYR A 38 28.49 -1.60 -0.24
CA TYR A 38 29.54 -1.16 -1.17
C TYR A 38 29.21 -1.60 -2.60
N GLY A 39 29.33 -0.70 -3.58
CA GLY A 39 28.94 -0.95 -4.97
C GLY A 39 27.49 -0.55 -5.32
N MET A 40 26.59 -0.39 -4.34
CA MET A 40 25.26 0.19 -4.58
C MET A 40 25.35 1.67 -4.98
N GLN A 41 26.45 2.35 -4.61
CA GLN A 41 26.80 3.68 -5.12
C GLN A 41 27.19 3.72 -6.61
N HIS A 42 27.36 2.57 -7.29
CA HIS A 42 27.57 2.52 -8.74
C HIS A 42 26.28 2.20 -9.51
N VAL A 43 25.21 1.86 -8.79
CA VAL A 43 23.85 1.62 -9.34
C VAL A 43 23.15 2.94 -9.70
N HIS A 44 23.80 4.08 -9.48
CA HIS A 44 23.32 5.42 -9.87
C HIS A 44 23.14 5.62 -11.37
N LYS A 45 23.60 4.70 -12.21
CA LYS A 45 23.29 4.72 -13.64
C LYS A 45 22.01 3.91 -13.89
N PRO A 46 20.97 4.51 -14.52
CA PRO A 46 19.69 3.83 -14.84
C PRO A 46 19.87 2.48 -15.54
N GLN A 47 20.97 2.33 -16.29
CA GLN A 47 21.35 1.14 -17.05
C GLN A 47 21.67 -0.08 -16.17
N HIS A 48 22.11 0.13 -14.93
CA HIS A 48 22.41 -0.95 -13.96
C HIS A 48 21.23 -1.24 -13.00
N ASN A 49 20.11 -0.53 -13.17
CA ASN A 49 18.95 -0.56 -12.27
C ASN A 49 17.82 -1.50 -12.75
N GLN A 50 17.99 -2.15 -13.91
CA GLN A 50 16.91 -2.91 -14.55
C GLN A 50 16.39 -4.09 -13.71
N CYS A 51 17.24 -4.68 -12.86
CA CYS A 51 16.84 -5.83 -12.03
C CYS A 51 16.16 -5.44 -10.72
N ILE A 52 16.32 -4.19 -10.25
CA ILE A 52 15.89 -3.82 -8.89
C ILE A 52 14.37 -3.81 -8.76
N LEU A 53 13.67 -3.21 -9.72
CA LEU A 53 12.21 -3.20 -9.73
C LEU A 53 11.64 -4.63 -9.84
N PRO A 54 12.04 -5.49 -10.81
CA PRO A 54 11.63 -6.88 -10.86
C PRO A 54 11.89 -7.64 -9.56
N THR A 55 13.09 -7.54 -8.99
CA THR A 55 13.44 -8.20 -7.72
C THR A 55 12.56 -7.71 -6.57
N LEU A 56 12.33 -6.40 -6.48
CA LEU A 56 11.49 -5.83 -5.43
C LEU A 56 10.04 -6.31 -5.53
N VAL A 57 9.48 -6.34 -6.75
CA VAL A 57 8.12 -6.84 -7.00
C VAL A 57 8.05 -8.32 -6.65
N GLU A 58 8.96 -9.13 -7.16
CA GLU A 58 9.03 -10.58 -6.88
C GLU A 58 9.09 -10.85 -5.38
N MET A 59 9.93 -10.13 -4.64
CA MET A 59 10.00 -10.28 -3.19
C MET A 59 8.66 -10.00 -2.51
N CYS A 60 7.88 -9.05 -3.02
CA CYS A 60 6.60 -8.64 -2.48
C CYS A 60 5.41 -9.54 -2.90
N THR A 61 5.57 -10.35 -3.94
CA THR A 61 4.49 -11.18 -4.53
C THR A 61 4.73 -12.68 -4.36
N PHE A 62 5.99 -13.10 -4.23
CA PHE A 62 6.40 -14.50 -4.13
C PHE A 62 5.69 -15.26 -3.02
N LEU A 63 5.43 -14.62 -1.88
CA LEU A 63 4.97 -15.31 -0.69
C LEU A 63 3.50 -15.77 -0.79
N PRO A 64 2.54 -14.92 -1.21
CA PRO A 64 1.19 -15.39 -1.56
C PRO A 64 1.18 -16.45 -2.67
N GLU A 65 2.03 -16.30 -3.68
CA GLU A 65 2.14 -17.26 -4.79
C GLU A 65 2.63 -18.64 -4.31
N ALA A 66 3.72 -18.67 -3.55
CA ALA A 66 4.31 -19.89 -3.03
C ALA A 66 3.39 -20.63 -2.04
N LEU A 67 2.56 -19.88 -1.30
CA LEU A 67 1.58 -20.45 -0.37
C LEU A 67 0.25 -20.80 -1.04
N GLY A 68 0.03 -20.37 -2.29
CA GLY A 68 -1.23 -20.55 -3.01
C GLY A 68 -2.43 -19.85 -2.35
N VAL A 69 -2.17 -18.87 -1.48
CA VAL A 69 -3.23 -18.13 -0.75
C VAL A 69 -2.95 -16.64 -0.83
N GLN A 70 -3.97 -15.89 -1.27
CA GLN A 70 -3.96 -14.44 -1.30
C GLN A 70 -4.41 -13.88 0.05
N PRO A 71 -3.67 -12.91 0.63
CA PRO A 71 -4.10 -12.25 1.86
C PRO A 71 -5.34 -11.40 1.59
N THR A 72 -6.27 -11.36 2.55
CA THR A 72 -7.44 -10.47 2.46
C THR A 72 -7.10 -9.03 2.78
N THR A 73 -6.02 -8.81 3.55
CA THR A 73 -5.53 -7.49 3.93
C THR A 73 -4.07 -7.29 3.50
N LEU A 74 -3.81 -6.21 2.76
CA LEU A 74 -2.47 -5.79 2.36
C LEU A 74 -2.13 -4.46 3.04
N SER A 75 -1.01 -4.42 3.76
CA SER A 75 -0.47 -3.20 4.36
C SER A 75 0.87 -2.84 3.72
N ILE A 76 0.97 -1.67 3.10
CA ILE A 76 2.19 -1.17 2.46
C ILE A 76 2.62 0.11 3.17
N ASN A 77 3.84 0.13 3.69
CA ASN A 77 4.49 1.34 4.17
C ASN A 77 5.67 1.68 3.25
N TYR A 78 5.51 2.68 2.39
CA TYR A 78 6.50 3.10 1.41
C TYR A 78 7.14 4.43 1.82
N ASP A 79 8.36 4.37 2.34
CA ASP A 79 9.05 5.50 2.97
C ASP A 79 10.30 5.89 2.17
N ILE A 80 10.17 5.98 0.85
CA ILE A 80 11.22 6.44 -0.06
C ILE A 80 10.83 7.81 -0.59
N TRP A 81 11.58 8.83 -0.18
CA TRP A 81 11.31 10.22 -0.53
C TRP A 81 12.30 10.70 -1.59
N PRO A 82 11.83 11.25 -2.72
CA PRO A 82 12.68 11.75 -3.80
C PRO A 82 13.71 12.79 -3.34
N GLU A 83 13.32 13.64 -2.38
CA GLU A 83 14.13 14.78 -1.94
C GLU A 83 15.18 14.43 -0.89
N ASN A 84 15.08 13.25 -0.24
CA ASN A 84 15.99 12.87 0.84
C ASN A 84 17.39 12.45 0.36
N GLN A 85 17.67 12.50 -0.95
CA GLN A 85 18.98 12.20 -1.58
C GLN A 85 19.69 10.94 -1.04
N GLN A 86 18.95 9.98 -0.46
CA GLN A 86 19.54 8.77 0.05
C GLN A 86 19.89 7.92 -1.16
N LEU A 87 21.17 7.94 -1.51
CA LEU A 87 21.76 7.24 -2.65
C LEU A 87 21.77 5.72 -2.40
N THR A 88 20.59 5.10 -2.41
CA THR A 88 20.40 3.65 -2.29
C THR A 88 19.78 3.09 -3.56
N ALA A 89 19.92 1.78 -3.75
CA ALA A 89 19.31 1.07 -4.88
C ALA A 89 17.79 1.31 -4.96
N LEU A 90 17.10 1.28 -3.81
CA LEU A 90 15.65 1.43 -3.76
C LEU A 90 15.17 2.83 -4.11
N SER A 91 15.98 3.87 -3.87
CA SER A 91 15.63 5.27 -4.20
C SER A 91 15.52 5.55 -5.70
N HIS A 92 15.98 4.63 -6.55
CA HIS A 92 15.92 4.77 -8.01
C HIS A 92 14.75 3.99 -8.63
N VAL A 93 14.00 3.24 -7.83
CA VAL A 93 12.81 2.54 -8.29
C VAL A 93 11.76 3.58 -8.67
N GLN A 94 11.23 3.51 -9.89
CA GLN A 94 10.09 4.33 -10.26
C GLN A 94 8.86 3.90 -9.43
N PRO A 95 8.33 4.76 -8.55
CA PRO A 95 7.27 4.37 -7.62
C PRO A 95 6.00 3.91 -8.33
N GLY A 96 5.57 4.58 -9.39
CA GLY A 96 4.35 4.20 -10.11
C GLY A 96 4.40 2.82 -10.74
N LEU A 97 5.51 2.46 -11.40
CA LEU A 97 5.66 1.10 -11.93
C LEU A 97 5.66 0.05 -10.81
N PHE A 98 6.28 0.36 -9.68
CA PHE A 98 6.27 -0.53 -8.51
C PHE A 98 4.84 -0.75 -7.99
N PHE A 99 4.10 0.32 -7.69
CA PHE A 99 2.75 0.23 -7.15
C PHE A 99 1.77 -0.44 -8.12
N ARG A 100 1.86 -0.13 -9.42
CA ARG A 100 1.00 -0.76 -10.43
C ARG A 100 1.16 -2.27 -10.43
N ARG A 101 2.40 -2.76 -10.53
CA ARG A 101 2.69 -4.20 -10.50
C ARG A 101 2.28 -4.86 -9.20
N LEU A 102 2.47 -4.16 -8.08
CA LEU A 102 2.07 -4.67 -6.79
C LEU A 102 0.55 -4.83 -6.69
N PHE A 103 -0.24 -3.85 -7.14
CA PHE A 103 -1.70 -3.96 -7.14
C PHE A 103 -2.20 -5.05 -8.08
N GLU A 104 -1.63 -5.18 -9.28
CA GLU A 104 -1.95 -6.25 -10.23
C GLU A 104 -1.74 -7.64 -9.60
N ALA A 105 -0.64 -7.84 -8.87
CA ALA A 105 -0.30 -9.11 -8.23
C ALA A 105 -1.16 -9.44 -6.99
N HIS A 106 -1.72 -8.42 -6.34
CA HIS A 106 -2.55 -8.55 -5.14
C HIS A 106 -4.01 -8.16 -5.40
N SER A 107 -4.53 -8.49 -6.58
CA SER A 107 -5.92 -8.19 -7.00
C SER A 107 -7.00 -8.86 -6.12
N GLY A 108 -6.62 -9.88 -5.34
CA GLY A 108 -7.49 -10.60 -4.40
C GLY A 108 -7.74 -9.91 -3.06
N VAL A 109 -7.09 -8.76 -2.80
CA VAL A 109 -7.17 -8.05 -1.52
C VAL A 109 -8.52 -7.36 -1.35
N ALA A 110 -9.11 -7.48 -0.16
CA ALA A 110 -10.35 -6.80 0.22
C ALA A 110 -10.09 -5.50 1.01
N GLU A 111 -8.98 -5.43 1.73
CA GLU A 111 -8.58 -4.28 2.53
C GLU A 111 -7.14 -3.86 2.24
N LEU A 112 -6.97 -2.64 1.74
CA LEU A 112 -5.67 -2.05 1.43
C LEU A 112 -5.33 -0.96 2.45
N LYS A 113 -4.20 -1.08 3.13
CA LYS A 113 -3.63 -0.04 4.01
C LYS A 113 -2.35 0.46 3.38
N ILE A 114 -2.27 1.73 3.01
CA ILE A 114 -1.07 2.32 2.43
C ILE A 114 -0.59 3.49 3.29
N SER A 115 0.72 3.57 3.55
CA SER A 115 1.32 4.68 4.29
C SER A 115 2.65 5.19 3.70
N GLY A 116 2.99 6.44 4.00
CA GLY A 116 4.28 7.08 3.63
C GLY A 116 4.21 8.01 2.42
N CYS A 117 5.19 7.92 1.52
CA CYS A 117 5.31 8.68 0.27
C CYS A 117 4.48 8.04 -0.85
N LEU A 118 3.23 8.45 -1.00
CA LEU A 118 2.22 7.69 -1.76
C LEU A 118 1.69 8.36 -3.03
N LEU A 119 2.25 9.49 -3.47
CA LEU A 119 1.69 10.28 -4.58
C LEU A 119 1.35 9.40 -5.80
N GLU A 120 2.32 8.64 -6.30
CA GLU A 120 2.08 7.77 -7.47
C GLU A 120 1.17 6.58 -7.19
N ALA A 121 1.15 6.05 -5.96
CA ALA A 121 0.23 4.98 -5.59
C ALA A 121 -1.23 5.46 -5.68
N VAL A 122 -1.48 6.68 -5.20
CA VAL A 122 -2.82 7.26 -5.23
C VAL A 122 -3.23 7.59 -6.66
N ASP A 123 -2.33 8.13 -7.48
CA ASP A 123 -2.62 8.41 -8.89
C ASP A 123 -2.99 7.14 -9.67
N ILE A 124 -2.35 6.01 -9.39
CA ILE A 124 -2.70 4.72 -9.99
C ILE A 124 -4.09 4.26 -9.55
N ILE A 125 -4.38 4.32 -8.25
CA ILE A 125 -5.71 3.95 -7.72
C ILE A 125 -6.80 4.82 -8.36
N ARG A 126 -6.54 6.11 -8.58
CA ARG A 126 -7.47 7.04 -9.25
C ARG A 126 -7.66 6.72 -10.72
N ALA A 127 -6.56 6.45 -11.42
CA ALA A 127 -6.59 6.21 -12.86
C ALA A 127 -7.22 4.86 -13.22
N ASP A 128 -7.04 3.84 -12.37
CA ASP A 128 -7.44 2.48 -12.68
C ASP A 128 -7.81 1.67 -11.41
N LEU A 129 -9.06 1.78 -10.98
CA LEU A 129 -9.60 0.96 -9.89
C LEU A 129 -9.75 -0.52 -10.27
N THR A 130 -9.66 -0.88 -11.55
CA THR A 130 -9.82 -2.28 -11.98
C THR A 130 -8.65 -3.16 -11.54
N LEU A 131 -7.51 -2.55 -11.16
CA LEU A 131 -6.36 -3.24 -10.58
C LEU A 131 -6.66 -3.84 -9.19
N LEU A 132 -7.68 -3.34 -8.50
CA LEU A 132 -8.07 -3.76 -7.16
C LEU A 132 -9.57 -4.11 -7.12
N PRO A 133 -10.01 -5.12 -7.89
CA PRO A 133 -11.43 -5.37 -8.14
C PRO A 133 -12.21 -5.82 -6.90
N LEU A 134 -11.54 -6.41 -5.90
CA LEU A 134 -12.15 -6.90 -4.66
C LEU A 134 -11.98 -5.94 -3.48
N VAL A 135 -11.25 -4.83 -3.67
CA VAL A 135 -11.00 -3.88 -2.57
C VAL A 135 -12.31 -3.20 -2.18
N ALA A 136 -12.74 -3.48 -0.96
CA ALA A 136 -13.89 -2.82 -0.33
C ALA A 136 -13.45 -1.66 0.56
N ARG A 137 -12.19 -1.67 1.03
CA ARG A 137 -11.67 -0.68 1.98
C ARG A 137 -10.25 -0.28 1.63
N ILE A 138 -10.02 1.01 1.46
CA ILE A 138 -8.68 1.59 1.33
C ILE A 138 -8.45 2.58 2.47
N ASN A 139 -7.35 2.41 3.19
CA ASN A 139 -6.89 3.29 4.26
C ASN A 139 -5.57 3.94 3.85
N ILE A 140 -5.53 5.27 3.75
CA ILE A 140 -4.35 6.02 3.27
C ILE A 140 -3.79 6.86 4.41
N THR A 141 -2.58 6.57 4.87
CA THR A 141 -1.88 7.35 5.90
C THR A 141 -0.63 8.01 5.32
N THR A 142 -0.73 9.28 4.92
CA THR A 142 0.43 9.97 4.33
C THR A 142 0.89 11.13 5.19
N ASP A 143 2.17 11.46 5.11
CA ASP A 143 2.72 12.66 5.72
C ASP A 143 2.45 13.84 4.76
N TRP A 144 1.28 14.47 4.87
CA TRP A 144 0.80 15.60 4.04
C TRP A 144 1.65 16.90 4.14
N GLY A 145 2.89 16.80 4.62
CA GLY A 145 3.74 17.94 4.99
C GLY A 145 4.74 18.41 3.92
N TYR A 146 4.79 17.81 2.73
CA TYR A 146 5.76 18.19 1.71
C TYR A 146 5.09 18.79 0.46
N GLN A 147 5.24 20.11 0.32
CA GLN A 147 5.08 20.79 -0.96
C GLN A 147 6.15 20.24 -1.90
N HIS A 148 5.77 19.39 -2.86
CA HIS A 148 6.59 19.24 -4.06
C HIS A 148 6.79 20.66 -4.61
N ARG A 149 8.02 21.06 -4.94
CA ARG A 149 8.26 22.24 -5.79
C ARG A 149 7.49 22.04 -7.11
N GLY A 150 6.24 22.47 -7.18
CA GLY A 150 5.36 22.37 -8.34
C GLY A 150 4.32 21.22 -8.37
N GLY A 151 4.23 20.38 -7.33
CA GLY A 151 3.23 19.32 -7.27
C GLY A 151 2.01 19.77 -6.48
N ALA A 152 0.85 19.82 -7.12
CA ALA A 152 -0.40 20.20 -6.46
C ALA A 152 -0.69 19.23 -5.30
N MET A 153 -1.00 19.79 -4.12
CA MET A 153 -1.66 19.01 -3.08
C MET A 153 -2.92 18.38 -3.68
N MET A 154 -3.19 17.12 -3.34
CA MET A 154 -4.47 16.50 -3.70
C MET A 154 -5.58 17.39 -3.14
N THR A 155 -6.34 17.99 -4.05
CA THR A 155 -7.38 18.95 -3.71
C THR A 155 -8.50 18.24 -2.96
N LEU A 156 -9.27 18.97 -2.16
CA LEU A 156 -10.48 18.45 -1.51
C LEU A 156 -11.46 17.81 -2.49
N ALA A 157 -11.48 18.24 -3.76
CA ALA A 157 -12.29 17.63 -4.81
C ALA A 157 -11.77 16.24 -5.23
N GLU A 158 -10.45 16.06 -5.26
CA GLU A 158 -9.81 14.78 -5.59
C GLU A 158 -9.94 13.76 -4.47
N VAL A 159 -9.88 14.23 -3.21
CA VAL A 159 -10.22 13.42 -2.02
C VAL A 159 -11.68 12.96 -2.08
N ARG A 160 -12.59 13.80 -2.57
CA ARG A 160 -14.02 13.44 -2.73
C ARG A 160 -14.26 12.45 -3.87
N GLN A 161 -13.45 12.43 -4.94
CA GLN A 161 -13.56 11.41 -6.00
C GLN A 161 -13.16 10.02 -5.51
N LEU A 162 -12.22 9.97 -4.57
CA LEU A 162 -11.74 8.75 -3.90
C LEU A 162 -12.76 8.16 -2.89
N HIS A 163 -13.80 8.91 -2.54
CA HIS A 163 -14.69 8.69 -1.40
C HIS A 163 -15.64 7.49 -1.53
N ASN A 164 -15.80 6.88 -2.71
CA ASN A 164 -16.72 5.74 -2.86
C ASN A 164 -16.16 4.42 -2.28
N ASN A 165 -14.82 4.28 -2.18
CA ASN A 165 -14.15 3.04 -1.74
C ASN A 165 -13.10 3.25 -0.62
N ILE A 166 -12.87 4.49 -0.18
CA ILE A 166 -11.88 4.83 0.86
C ILE A 166 -12.59 5.06 2.19
N VAL A 167 -12.15 4.31 3.21
CA VAL A 167 -12.77 4.30 4.55
C VAL A 167 -12.04 5.23 5.53
N ASP A 168 -10.73 5.45 5.37
CA ASP A 168 -9.98 6.37 6.23
C ASP A 168 -8.77 7.00 5.50
N ILE A 169 -8.61 8.32 5.66
CA ILE A 169 -7.39 9.04 5.28
C ILE A 169 -6.85 9.70 6.56
N HIS A 170 -5.62 9.38 6.97
CA HIS A 170 -4.97 9.97 8.16
C HIS A 170 -3.73 10.78 7.77
N ALA A 171 -3.58 11.97 8.37
CA ALA A 171 -2.39 12.80 8.28
C ALA A 171 -1.67 12.85 9.64
N THR A 172 -0.37 12.57 9.67
CA THR A 172 0.41 12.31 10.89
C THR A 172 0.90 13.58 11.61
N ARG A 173 0.68 14.79 11.07
CA ARG A 173 0.98 16.10 11.71
C ARG A 173 -0.05 17.19 11.32
N PRO A 174 -0.28 18.22 12.16
CA PRO A 174 -1.63 18.79 12.31
C PRO A 174 -1.96 19.82 11.23
N ARG A 175 -2.67 19.38 10.18
CA ARG A 175 -3.83 20.06 9.58
C ARG A 175 -4.76 18.98 9.02
N VAL A 176 -5.88 18.83 9.71
CA VAL A 176 -6.75 17.64 9.75
C VAL A 176 -7.54 17.44 8.46
N LEU A 177 -7.69 16.18 8.04
CA LEU A 177 -8.93 15.70 7.42
C LEU A 177 -9.20 14.25 7.85
N HIS A 178 -10.40 14.02 8.38
CA HIS A 178 -11.02 12.72 8.63
C HIS A 178 -12.12 12.52 7.59
N VAL A 179 -12.29 11.30 7.08
CA VAL A 179 -13.48 10.93 6.29
C VAL A 179 -13.91 9.54 6.72
N SER A 180 -15.11 9.45 7.27
CA SER A 180 -15.82 8.21 7.59
C SER A 180 -17.06 8.09 6.71
N ASN A 181 -17.41 6.88 6.30
CA ASN A 181 -18.82 6.56 6.01
C ASN A 181 -19.15 5.16 6.52
N VAL A 182 -20.02 5.13 7.52
CA VAL A 182 -20.71 3.93 8.02
C VAL A 182 -21.54 3.38 6.87
N PRO A 183 -21.46 2.09 6.51
CA PRO A 183 -22.44 1.53 5.60
C PRO A 183 -23.81 1.68 6.26
N ARG A 184 -24.78 2.30 5.56
CA ARG A 184 -26.18 2.04 5.87
C ARG A 184 -26.38 0.55 5.61
N PHE A 185 -26.20 -0.27 6.64
CA PHE A 185 -26.95 -1.51 6.73
C PHE A 185 -28.41 -1.08 6.69
N SER A 186 -29.03 -1.30 5.54
CA SER A 186 -30.47 -1.42 5.46
C SER A 186 -30.85 -2.64 6.31
N ASN A 187 -31.02 -2.43 7.61
CA ASN A 187 -31.81 -3.33 8.44
C ASN A 187 -33.26 -3.13 7.99
N LEU A 188 -33.61 -3.83 6.92
CA LEU A 188 -34.98 -4.31 6.76
C LEU A 188 -35.19 -5.42 7.79
N SER A 189 -36.40 -5.44 8.35
CA SER A 189 -36.97 -6.37 9.33
C SER A 189 -36.51 -6.18 10.80
N ASN A 190 -37.33 -5.53 11.63
CA ASN A 190 -38.56 -6.14 12.15
C ASN A 190 -39.57 -5.10 12.64
N VAL A 191 -40.82 -5.41 12.30
CA VAL A 191 -42.07 -4.91 12.87
C VAL A 191 -42.07 -5.07 14.37
N VAL A 192 -42.46 -4.02 15.10
CA VAL A 192 -43.36 -4.13 16.25
C VAL A 192 -44.28 -2.91 16.15
N ASP A 193 -45.52 -3.17 15.72
CA ASP A 193 -46.68 -2.34 16.06
C ASP A 193 -46.73 -2.18 17.59
N ASP A 194 -47.04 -0.99 18.08
CA ASP A 194 -48.09 -0.84 19.10
C ASP A 194 -48.38 0.64 19.36
N ASP A 195 -49.68 0.91 19.32
CA ASP A 195 -50.38 2.14 19.68
C ASP A 195 -50.11 2.59 21.13
N GLU A 196 -49.98 3.90 21.34
CA GLU A 196 -50.84 4.74 22.22
C GLU A 196 -50.47 6.24 22.12
#